data_AF-A0A9P4Y960-F1
#
_entry.id   AF-A0A9P4Y960-F1
#
_cell.length_a   1.000
_cell.length_b   1.000
_cell.length_c   1.000
_cell.angle_alpha   90.00
_cell.angle_beta   90.00
_cell.angle_gamma   90.00
#
_symmetry.space_group_name_H-M   'P 1'
#
loop_
_entity.id
_entity.type
_entity.pdbx_description
1 polymer ?
#
loop_
_entity_poly.entity_id
_entity_poly.type
_entity_poly.pdbx_seq_one_letter_code
_entity_poly.pdbx_strand_id
1 'polypeptide(L)'
;MLNEIRARFHGADTVLLPRQSSTNLQTFSGALGGITAEPVTKTDDSKRPFAVAGDTFTDFADAAGRSCDNQMNSCASMANSGGQSFTVSDCNEQNSE
;
A
#
# COMPACT_ATOMS: atom_id res chain seq x y z
N MET A 1 -3.97 30.11 -18.49
CA MET A 1 -4.12 29.19 -19.64
C MET A 1 -2.82 29.23 -20.44
N LEU A 2 -1.89 28.33 -20.15
CA LEU A 2 -0.60 28.16 -20.85
C LEU A 2 -0.37 26.64 -20.85
N ASN A 3 0.08 25.95 -21.88
CA ASN A 3 0.47 26.26 -23.24
C ASN A 3 0.52 24.88 -23.94
N GLU A 4 -0.02 24.74 -25.15
CA GLU A 4 -0.07 23.45 -25.85
C GLU A 4 1.34 22.96 -26.25
N ILE A 5 1.72 21.76 -25.81
CA ILE A 5 2.83 21.00 -26.42
C ILE A 5 2.22 19.83 -27.18
N ARG A 6 2.00 20.03 -28.48
CA ARG A 6 1.70 18.96 -29.43
C ARG A 6 2.98 18.16 -29.69
N ALA A 7 3.17 17.06 -28.98
CA ALA A 7 4.17 16.05 -29.31
C ALA A 7 3.56 15.01 -30.26
N ARG A 8 4.07 14.94 -31.50
CA ARG A 8 3.80 13.87 -32.44
C ARG A 8 4.50 12.60 -31.94
N PHE A 9 3.74 11.57 -31.58
CA PHE A 9 4.24 10.26 -31.16
C PHE A 9 4.52 9.38 -32.37
N HIS A 10 5.77 8.94 -32.54
CA HIS A 10 6.16 7.72 -33.27
C HIS A 10 7.40 7.14 -32.57
N GLY A 11 7.27 5.96 -31.96
CA GLY A 11 8.41 5.25 -31.35
C GLY A 11 8.01 4.56 -30.05
N ALA A 12 8.13 3.24 -30.04
CA ALA A 12 7.89 2.39 -28.89
C ALA A 12 8.99 2.59 -27.84
N ASP A 13 8.87 3.62 -27.01
CA ASP A 13 9.66 3.76 -25.79
C ASP A 13 8.74 3.49 -24.61
N THR A 14 9.03 2.40 -23.89
CA THR A 14 8.47 2.16 -22.57
C THR A 14 8.90 3.33 -21.70
N VAL A 15 8.01 4.32 -21.57
CA VAL A 15 8.22 5.47 -20.70
C VAL A 15 8.34 4.93 -19.28
N LEU A 16 9.57 4.81 -18.78
CA LEU A 16 9.85 4.69 -17.36
C LEU A 16 9.49 6.04 -16.74
N LEU A 17 8.19 6.24 -16.49
CA LEU A 17 7.72 7.31 -15.64
C LEU A 17 8.37 7.09 -14.26
N PRO A 18 8.97 8.10 -13.63
CA PRO A 18 9.40 7.98 -12.26
C PRO A 18 8.19 7.55 -11.45
N ARG A 19 8.27 6.36 -10.82
CA ARG A 19 7.26 5.92 -9.85
C ARG A 19 7.23 7.00 -8.78
N GLN A 20 6.22 7.87 -8.81
CA GLN A 20 6.04 8.87 -7.77
C GLN A 20 6.17 8.12 -6.46
N SER A 21 7.20 8.44 -5.67
CA SER A 21 7.31 7.94 -4.31
C SER A 21 6.13 8.52 -3.58
N SER A 22 5.01 7.81 -3.64
CA SER A 22 3.79 8.21 -3.00
C SER A 22 4.04 8.09 -1.51
N THR A 23 4.04 9.24 -0.84
CA THR A 23 4.26 9.32 0.60
C THR A 23 3.24 8.43 1.30
N ASN A 24 3.73 7.51 2.13
CA ASN A 24 2.87 6.72 3.00
C ASN A 24 2.18 7.67 4.01
N LEU A 25 0.86 7.64 4.02
CA LEU A 25 0.02 8.52 4.84
C LEU A 25 -0.25 7.95 6.23
N GLN A 26 0.05 6.67 6.47
CA GLN A 26 -0.13 6.04 7.79
C GLN A 26 1.12 6.22 8.67
N THR A 27 0.92 6.29 9.98
CA THR A 27 2.00 6.37 10.98
C THR A 27 2.32 5.02 11.62
N PHE A 28 1.47 4.01 11.40
CA PHE A 28 1.69 2.67 11.90
C PHE A 28 2.97 2.06 11.30
N SER A 29 3.83 1.57 12.18
CA SER A 29 5.14 1.01 11.82
C SER A 29 5.41 -0.34 12.50
N GLY A 30 4.41 -0.93 13.16
CA GLY A 30 4.51 -2.29 13.69
C GLY A 30 4.80 -3.27 12.55
N ALA A 31 5.70 -4.22 12.78
CA ALA A 31 6.12 -5.16 11.76
C ALA A 31 6.54 -6.50 12.38
N LEU A 32 5.56 -7.26 12.89
CA LEU A 32 5.86 -8.57 13.49
C LEU A 32 6.44 -9.51 12.42
N GLY A 33 7.54 -10.18 12.75
CA GLY A 33 8.26 -11.00 11.76
C GLY A 33 8.88 -10.19 10.61
N GLY A 34 9.01 -8.87 10.75
CA GLY A 34 9.52 -7.98 9.70
C GLY A 34 8.52 -7.70 8.57
N ILE A 35 7.24 -8.06 8.75
CA ILE A 35 6.20 -7.85 7.75
C ILE A 35 5.58 -6.49 7.99
N THR A 36 5.85 -5.54 7.10
CA THR A 36 5.33 -4.18 7.19
C THR A 36 3.97 -4.05 6.51
N ALA A 37 3.13 -3.14 7.01
CA ALA A 37 1.89 -2.78 6.35
C ALA A 37 2.15 -2.06 5.00
N GLU A 38 1.31 -2.34 4.01
CA GLU A 38 1.40 -1.71 2.68
C GLU A 38 1.09 -0.20 2.80
N PRO A 39 1.81 0.68 2.09
CA PRO A 39 1.62 2.11 2.26
C PRO A 39 0.22 2.56 1.82
N VAL A 40 -0.42 3.40 2.63
CA VAL A 40 -1.60 4.16 2.19
C VAL A 40 -1.10 5.40 1.44
N THR A 41 -1.53 5.56 0.20
CA THR A 41 -1.01 6.59 -0.71
C THR A 41 -2.13 7.46 -1.27
N LYS A 42 -1.79 8.65 -1.79
CA LYS A 42 -2.74 9.49 -2.55
C LYS A 42 -2.83 9.05 -4.01
N THR A 43 -4.03 9.14 -4.55
CA THR A 43 -4.32 9.07 -5.99
C THR A 43 -4.64 10.46 -6.54
N ASP A 44 -4.71 10.57 -7.88
CA ASP A 44 -5.21 11.76 -8.56
C ASP A 44 -6.75 11.75 -8.75
N ASP A 45 -7.45 10.70 -8.31
CA ASP A 45 -8.91 10.60 -8.37
C ASP A 45 -9.54 11.19 -7.11
N SER A 46 -10.18 12.35 -7.24
CA SER A 46 -10.85 13.02 -6.12
C SER A 46 -12.03 12.24 -5.54
N LYS A 47 -12.61 11.29 -6.28
CA LYS A 47 -13.68 10.41 -5.78
C LYS A 47 -13.13 9.24 -4.98
N ARG A 48 -11.89 8.81 -5.24
CA ARG A 48 -11.23 7.68 -4.59
C ARG A 48 -9.78 8.03 -4.25
N PRO A 49 -9.57 8.99 -3.32
CA PRO A 49 -8.31 9.68 -3.16
C PRO A 49 -7.23 8.85 -2.44
N PHE A 50 -7.53 7.66 -1.94
CA PHE A 50 -6.59 6.81 -1.22
C PHE A 50 -6.35 5.49 -1.96
N ALA A 51 -5.14 4.96 -1.88
CA ALA A 51 -4.80 3.66 -2.48
C ALA A 51 -3.87 2.82 -1.59
N VAL A 52 -4.07 1.50 -1.64
CA VAL A 52 -3.26 0.48 -0.96
C VAL A 52 -3.15 -0.72 -1.90
N ALA A 53 -1.93 -1.18 -2.19
CA ALA A 53 -1.70 -2.36 -3.03
C ALA A 53 -2.48 -2.39 -4.38
N GLY A 54 -2.80 -1.23 -4.94
CA GLY A 54 -3.58 -1.10 -6.18
C GLY A 54 -5.10 -0.98 -5.99
N ASP A 55 -5.62 -1.32 -4.81
CA ASP A 55 -7.00 -1.00 -4.41
C ASP A 55 -7.12 0.52 -4.13
N THR A 56 -8.30 1.08 -4.38
CA THR A 56 -8.58 2.51 -4.13
C THR A 56 -9.73 2.68 -3.14
N PHE A 57 -9.79 3.79 -2.43
CA PHE A 57 -10.74 4.01 -1.34
C PHE A 57 -11.22 5.45 -1.31
N THR A 58 -12.47 5.63 -0.90
CA THR A 58 -13.10 6.95 -0.71
C THR A 58 -12.59 7.64 0.56
N ASP A 59 -12.24 6.86 1.57
CA ASP A 59 -11.84 7.32 2.90
C ASP A 59 -10.51 6.67 3.35
N PHE A 60 -9.80 7.36 4.24
CA PHE A 60 -8.50 6.91 4.75
C PHE A 60 -8.61 5.71 5.69
N ALA A 61 -9.62 5.64 6.54
CA ALA A 61 -9.82 4.54 7.49
C ALA A 61 -10.07 3.21 6.75
N ASP A 62 -10.85 3.22 5.67
CA ASP A 62 -11.04 2.01 4.85
C ASP A 62 -9.72 1.55 4.21
N ALA A 63 -8.92 2.50 3.71
CA ALA A 63 -7.60 2.21 3.15
C ALA A 63 -6.64 1.67 4.22
N ALA A 64 -6.60 2.30 5.40
CA ALA A 64 -5.77 1.86 6.52
C ALA A 64 -6.19 0.45 7.01
N GLY A 65 -7.49 0.19 7.12
CA GLY A 65 -8.00 -1.15 7.45
C GLY A 65 -7.54 -2.20 6.45
N ARG A 66 -7.64 -1.90 5.14
CA ARG A 66 -7.10 -2.80 4.10
C ARG A 66 -5.60 -3.04 4.24
N SER A 67 -4.83 -2.01 4.56
CA SER A 67 -3.38 -2.09 4.79
C SER A 67 -3.06 -3.04 5.95
N CYS A 68 -3.75 -2.91 7.08
CA CYS A 68 -3.60 -3.78 8.24
C CYS A 68 -4.01 -5.24 7.92
N ASP A 69 -5.15 -5.44 7.26
CA ASP A 69 -5.60 -6.79 6.86
C ASP A 69 -4.60 -7.49 5.94
N ASN A 70 -4.01 -6.74 4.99
CA ASN A 70 -2.97 -7.29 4.10
C ASN A 70 -1.71 -7.69 4.87
N GLN A 71 -1.30 -6.89 5.86
CA GLN A 71 -0.19 -7.20 6.75
C GLN A 71 -0.49 -8.45 7.58
N MET A 72 -1.65 -8.52 8.22
CA MET A 72 -2.07 -9.65 9.05
C MET A 72 -2.06 -10.94 8.23
N ASN A 73 -2.63 -10.94 7.03
CA ASN A 73 -2.66 -12.13 6.17
C ASN A 73 -1.26 -12.61 5.81
N SER A 74 -0.33 -11.68 5.54
CA SER A 74 1.07 -12.00 5.29
C SER A 74 1.77 -12.53 6.56
N CYS A 75 1.49 -11.93 7.72
CA CYS A 75 1.97 -12.37 9.02
C CYS A 75 1.50 -13.78 9.37
N ALA A 76 0.20 -14.04 9.22
CA ALA A 76 -0.39 -15.34 9.46
C ALA A 76 0.19 -16.39 8.50
N SER A 77 0.42 -16.04 7.24
CA SER A 77 1.07 -16.94 6.26
C SER A 77 2.50 -17.31 6.68
N MET A 78 3.27 -16.35 7.23
CA MET A 78 4.61 -16.61 7.75
C MET A 78 4.58 -17.42 9.06
N ALA A 79 3.67 -17.12 9.99
CA ALA A 79 3.50 -17.92 11.20
C ALA A 79 3.14 -19.37 10.87
N ASN A 80 2.25 -19.57 9.89
CA ASN A 80 1.81 -20.89 9.45
C ASN A 80 2.89 -21.67 8.66
N SER A 81 3.89 -21.02 8.08
CA SER A 81 5.00 -21.71 7.42
C SER A 81 6.00 -22.34 8.39
N GLY A 82 5.92 -21.97 9.68
CA GLY A 82 6.73 -22.50 10.76
C GLY A 82 8.14 -21.90 10.83
N GLY A 83 8.89 -22.27 11.87
CA GLY A 83 10.26 -21.78 12.10
C GLY A 83 10.37 -20.35 12.64
N GLN A 84 9.23 -19.68 12.84
CA GLN A 84 9.16 -18.40 13.55
C GLN A 84 8.94 -18.59 15.04
N SER A 85 9.31 -17.59 15.85
CA SER A 85 9.04 -17.57 17.29
C SER A 85 7.65 -17.02 17.66
N PHE A 86 6.90 -16.52 16.68
CA PHE A 86 5.58 -15.92 16.85
C PHE A 86 4.48 -16.78 16.20
N THR A 87 3.24 -16.54 16.61
CA THR A 87 2.05 -17.28 16.19
C THR A 87 1.10 -16.41 15.36
N VAL A 88 0.08 -17.04 14.76
CA VAL A 88 -1.02 -16.30 14.12
C VAL A 88 -1.79 -15.45 15.15
N SER A 89 -1.82 -15.83 16.43
CA SER A 89 -2.44 -15.02 17.49
C SER A 89 -1.71 -13.70 17.66
N ASP A 90 -0.38 -13.72 17.64
CA ASP A 90 0.46 -12.52 17.76
C ASP A 90 0.24 -11.56 16.57
N CYS A 91 0.00 -12.12 15.38
CA CYS A 91 -0.41 -11.34 14.20
C CYS A 91 -1.77 -10.65 14.37
N ASN A 92 -2.73 -11.32 15.04
CA ASN A 92 -4.03 -10.72 15.34
C ASN A 92 -3.93 -9.60 16.37
N GLU A 93 -3.06 -9.77 17.37
CA GLU A 93 -2.80 -8.73 18.38
C GLU A 93 -2.25 -7.47 17.70
N GLN A 94 -1.27 -7.62 16.80
CA GLN A 94 -0.74 -6.49 16.02
C GLN A 94 -1.82 -5.78 15.17
N ASN A 95 -2.78 -6.52 14.61
CA ASN A 95 -3.86 -5.92 13.81
C ASN A 95 -4.82 -5.06 14.65
N SER A 96 -4.72 -5.10 15.99
CA SER A 96 -5.58 -4.37 16.92
C SER A 96 -4.88 -3.21 17.66
N GLU A 97 -3.60 -2.95 17.34
CA GLU A 97 -2.81 -1.81 17.85
C GLU A 97 -3.16 -0.48 17.16
#